data_AF-A0A2Z4LUD8-F1
#
_entry.id   AF-A0A2Z4LUD8-F1
#
_cell.length_a   1.000
_cell.length_b   1.000
_cell.length_c   1.000
_cell.angle_alpha   90.00
_cell.angle_beta   90.00
_cell.angle_gamma   90.00
#
_symmetry.space_group_name_H-M   'P 1'
#
loop_
_entity.id
_entity.type
_entity.pdbx_description
1 polymer ?
#
loop_
_entity_poly.entity_id
_entity_poly.type
_entity_poly.pdbx_seq_one_letter_code
_entity_poly.pdbx_strand_id
1 'polypeptide(L)'
;MKKVIILGLLFSFFKVVAQTPTAGDLVGIHNVTTLEMNSITNPIEGSMVFNTTTSSMHFYSNAAWVEIPNVANVYVGAFQITGTGNQVINGLPFEPSSITFTAYANVESLNINSDNGTNNNNNGIANSFGSMNGFARNDNGSISEQVIYVGGSGNSINDISRYASSSHSIGLRYGNQNGDNLGVTSATVTSFNNDGFTLNTDSFADGIVVLFQAYR
;
A
#
# COMPACT_ATOMS: atom_id res chain seq x y z
N MET A 1 -17.65 -55.96 45.54
CA MET A 1 -18.28 -55.40 44.32
C MET A 1 -17.88 -53.94 44.02
N LYS A 2 -17.62 -53.06 45.01
CA LYS A 2 -17.18 -51.66 44.77
C LYS A 2 -15.81 -51.48 44.10
N LYS A 3 -14.88 -52.44 44.23
CA LYS A 3 -13.52 -52.33 43.66
C LYS A 3 -13.42 -52.66 42.17
N VAL A 4 -14.45 -53.28 41.58
CA VAL A 4 -14.46 -53.65 40.15
C VAL A 4 -14.90 -52.46 39.28
N ILE A 5 -15.71 -51.54 39.83
CA ILE A 5 -16.20 -50.36 39.11
C ILE A 5 -15.08 -49.33 38.87
N ILE A 6 -14.10 -49.24 39.78
CA ILE A 6 -12.98 -48.30 39.65
C ILE A 6 -11.98 -48.74 38.56
N LEU A 7 -11.84 -50.04 38.32
CA LEU A 7 -10.93 -50.55 37.28
C LEU A 7 -11.47 -50.34 35.86
N GLY A 8 -12.81 -50.33 35.69
CA GLY A 8 -13.46 -50.03 34.41
C GLY A 8 -13.38 -48.56 33.99
N LEU A 9 -13.25 -47.64 34.95
CA LEU A 9 -13.13 -46.19 34.69
C LEU A 9 -11.69 -45.73 34.44
N LEU A 10 -10.67 -46.55 34.71
CA LEU A 10 -9.26 -46.20 34.47
C LEU A 10 -8.80 -46.46 33.02
N PHE A 11 -9.57 -47.23 32.24
CA PHE A 11 -9.23 -47.62 30.87
C PHE A 11 -9.89 -46.78 29.77
N SER A 12 -10.67 -45.76 30.12
CA SER A 12 -11.38 -44.90 29.16
C SER A 12 -10.61 -43.66 28.70
N PHE A 13 -9.28 -43.63 28.86
CA PHE A 13 -8.43 -42.66 28.16
C PHE A 13 -8.22 -43.13 26.70
N PHE A 14 -9.31 -43.23 25.93
CA PHE A 14 -9.20 -43.22 24.49
C PHE A 14 -8.56 -41.90 24.11
N LYS A 15 -7.29 -41.96 23.69
CA LYS A 15 -6.63 -40.82 23.06
C LYS A 15 -7.44 -40.46 21.83
N VAL A 16 -8.15 -39.34 21.92
CA VAL A 16 -8.69 -38.67 20.75
C VAL A 16 -7.48 -38.13 19.99
N VAL A 17 -6.98 -38.92 19.05
CA VAL A 17 -5.93 -38.46 18.15
C VAL A 17 -6.65 -37.59 17.12
N ALA A 18 -6.46 -36.27 17.18
CA ALA A 18 -6.79 -35.43 16.05
C ALA A 18 -5.92 -35.91 14.88
N GLN A 19 -6.53 -36.54 13.87
CA GLN A 19 -5.80 -37.02 12.71
C GLN A 19 -5.37 -35.80 11.91
N THR A 20 -4.06 -35.52 11.89
CA THR A 20 -3.53 -34.50 10.99
C THR A 20 -3.66 -35.05 9.57
N PRO A 21 -4.30 -34.33 8.64
CA PRO A 21 -4.41 -34.76 7.25
C PRO A 21 -3.02 -35.09 6.69
N THR A 22 -2.91 -36.23 6.03
CA THR A 22 -1.73 -36.60 5.25
C THR A 22 -1.81 -35.96 3.88
N ALA A 23 -0.69 -35.91 3.14
CA ALA A 23 -0.70 -35.40 1.77
C ALA A 23 -1.73 -36.11 0.86
N GLY A 24 -2.03 -37.39 1.14
CA GLY A 24 -3.04 -38.16 0.41
C GLY A 24 -4.49 -37.82 0.75
N ASP A 25 -4.72 -37.09 1.85
CA ASP A 25 -6.05 -36.61 2.26
C ASP A 25 -6.40 -35.25 1.61
N LEU A 26 -5.45 -34.64 0.89
CA LEU A 26 -5.63 -33.34 0.25
C LEU A 26 -6.31 -33.47 -1.12
N VAL A 27 -7.18 -32.51 -1.44
CA VAL A 27 -7.71 -32.36 -2.80
C VAL A 27 -6.71 -31.58 -3.64
N GLY A 28 -6.13 -32.24 -4.64
CA GLY A 28 -5.36 -31.58 -5.69
C GLY A 28 -6.29 -30.98 -6.75
N ILE A 29 -5.93 -29.80 -7.26
CA ILE A 29 -6.54 -29.23 -8.46
C ILE A 29 -5.57 -29.34 -9.63
N HIS A 30 -6.05 -29.12 -10.86
CA HIS A 30 -5.22 -29.29 -12.04
C HIS A 30 -4.13 -28.21 -12.12
N ASN A 31 -2.87 -28.63 -12.23
CA ASN A 31 -1.72 -27.73 -12.32
C ASN A 31 -1.40 -27.46 -13.80
N VAL A 32 -1.35 -26.20 -14.18
CA VAL A 32 -1.06 -25.74 -15.55
C VAL A 32 -0.12 -24.55 -15.51
N THR A 33 0.62 -24.28 -16.57
CA THR A 33 1.31 -23.00 -16.79
C THR A 33 0.31 -21.92 -17.21
N THR A 34 0.72 -20.64 -17.19
CA THR A 34 -0.13 -19.55 -17.70
C THR A 34 -0.50 -19.75 -19.17
N LEU A 35 0.43 -20.29 -19.97
CA LEU A 35 0.18 -20.58 -21.39
C LEU A 35 -0.86 -21.69 -21.56
N GLU A 36 -0.71 -22.79 -20.82
CA GLU A 36 -1.64 -23.92 -20.86
C GLU A 36 -3.03 -23.51 -20.38
N MET A 37 -3.12 -22.76 -19.27
CA MET A 37 -4.37 -22.21 -18.74
C MET A 37 -5.12 -21.39 -19.79
N ASN A 38 -4.43 -20.47 -20.47
CA ASN A 38 -5.01 -19.63 -21.51
C ASN A 38 -5.33 -20.38 -22.81
N SER A 39 -4.80 -21.59 -23.00
CA SER A 39 -5.09 -22.44 -24.15
C SER A 39 -6.30 -23.37 -23.97
N ILE A 40 -6.86 -23.45 -22.75
CA ILE A 40 -8.05 -24.27 -22.47
C ILE A 40 -9.23 -23.73 -23.29
N THR A 41 -9.73 -24.55 -24.21
CA THR A 41 -10.89 -24.20 -25.04
C THR A 41 -12.21 -24.48 -24.32
N ASN A 42 -13.17 -23.56 -24.40
CA ASN A 42 -14.50 -23.66 -23.77
C ASN A 42 -14.48 -24.01 -22.26
N PRO A 43 -13.68 -23.32 -21.42
CA PRO A 43 -13.72 -23.55 -19.98
C PRO A 43 -15.11 -23.25 -19.40
N ILE A 44 -15.49 -24.04 -18.41
CA ILE A 44 -16.81 -23.96 -17.75
C ILE A 44 -16.71 -22.93 -16.62
N GLU A 45 -17.69 -22.05 -16.49
CA GLU A 45 -17.80 -21.07 -15.38
C GLU A 45 -17.63 -21.78 -14.02
N GLY A 46 -16.78 -21.22 -13.15
CA GLY A 46 -16.45 -21.77 -11.83
C GLY A 46 -15.36 -22.85 -11.83
N SER A 47 -14.80 -23.23 -12.98
CA SER A 47 -13.65 -24.15 -13.05
C SER A 47 -12.45 -23.56 -12.31
N MET A 48 -11.68 -24.39 -11.60
CA MET A 48 -10.48 -23.96 -10.86
C MET A 48 -9.23 -24.68 -11.35
N VAL A 49 -8.11 -23.96 -11.41
CA VAL A 49 -6.79 -24.48 -11.73
C VAL A 49 -5.73 -23.85 -10.83
N PHE A 50 -4.59 -24.51 -10.68
CA PHE A 50 -3.40 -23.91 -10.08
C PHE A 50 -2.43 -23.51 -11.20
N ASN A 51 -2.12 -22.22 -11.30
CA ASN A 51 -1.17 -21.70 -12.26
C ASN A 51 0.25 -21.79 -11.68
N THR A 52 1.03 -22.72 -12.20
CA THR A 52 2.41 -23.00 -11.77
C THR A 52 3.39 -21.88 -12.11
N THR A 53 3.06 -21.00 -13.06
CA THR A 53 3.91 -19.84 -13.41
C THR A 53 3.80 -18.76 -12.34
N THR A 54 2.59 -18.47 -11.85
CA THR A 54 2.32 -17.44 -10.83
C THR A 54 2.23 -18.01 -9.41
N SER A 55 2.26 -19.34 -9.28
CA SER A 55 2.05 -20.09 -8.03
C SER A 55 0.72 -19.77 -7.33
N SER A 56 -0.31 -19.38 -8.09
CA SER A 56 -1.61 -18.97 -7.56
C SER A 56 -2.77 -19.80 -8.12
N MET A 57 -3.89 -19.85 -7.39
CA MET A 57 -5.11 -20.48 -7.86
C MET A 57 -5.85 -19.51 -8.79
N HIS A 58 -6.46 -20.01 -9.85
CA HIS A 58 -7.35 -19.23 -10.71
C HIS A 58 -8.71 -19.93 -10.80
N PHE A 59 -9.78 -19.15 -10.91
CA PHE A 59 -11.10 -19.65 -11.28
C PHE A 59 -11.57 -18.99 -12.57
N TYR A 60 -12.27 -19.74 -13.41
CA TYR A 60 -12.84 -19.20 -14.63
C TYR A 60 -14.14 -18.46 -14.32
N SER A 61 -14.19 -17.16 -14.58
CA SER A 61 -15.39 -16.37 -14.44
C SER A 61 -15.52 -15.26 -15.47
N ASN A 62 -16.74 -15.00 -15.93
CA ASN A 62 -17.05 -13.92 -16.89
C ASN A 62 -16.16 -13.97 -18.14
N ALA A 63 -15.96 -15.18 -18.68
CA ALA A 63 -15.11 -15.43 -19.86
C ALA A 63 -13.61 -15.15 -19.67
N ALA A 64 -13.11 -15.11 -18.42
CA ALA A 64 -11.69 -14.92 -18.11
C ALA A 64 -11.22 -15.80 -16.95
N TRP A 65 -9.93 -16.10 -16.90
CA TRP A 65 -9.29 -16.68 -15.72
C TRP A 65 -9.00 -15.59 -14.70
N VAL A 66 -9.65 -15.65 -13.55
CA VAL A 66 -9.48 -14.70 -12.44
C VAL A 66 -8.56 -15.32 -11.39
N GLU A 67 -7.48 -14.63 -11.05
CA GLU A 67 -6.57 -15.05 -9.98
C GLU A 67 -7.26 -14.94 -8.61
N ILE A 68 -7.08 -15.97 -7.78
CA ILE A 68 -7.31 -15.92 -6.34
C ILE A 68 -5.97 -15.55 -5.71
N PRO A 69 -5.81 -14.33 -5.19
CA PRO A 69 -4.52 -13.85 -4.72
C PRO A 69 -3.94 -14.73 -3.61
N ASN A 70 -2.73 -15.22 -3.82
CA ASN A 70 -1.95 -15.99 -2.83
C ASN A 70 -1.00 -15.10 -2.00
N VAL A 71 -0.94 -13.80 -2.33
CA VAL A 71 -0.17 -12.75 -1.66
C VAL A 71 -1.13 -11.66 -1.17
N ALA A 72 -0.67 -10.85 -0.21
CA ALA A 72 -1.43 -9.69 0.24
C ALA A 72 -1.72 -8.77 -0.95
N ASN A 73 -2.97 -8.31 -1.09
CA ASN A 73 -3.37 -7.35 -2.13
C ASN A 73 -3.08 -5.89 -1.76
N VAL A 74 -2.58 -5.67 -0.54
CA VAL A 74 -2.26 -4.36 -0.01
C VAL A 74 -0.92 -4.43 0.69
N TYR A 75 -0.05 -3.47 0.41
CA TYR A 75 1.19 -3.24 1.13
C TYR A 75 1.20 -1.82 1.68
N VAL A 76 1.56 -1.67 2.95
CA VAL A 76 1.67 -0.36 3.61
C VAL A 76 3.13 -0.09 3.92
N GLY A 77 3.61 1.08 3.56
CA GLY A 77 4.99 1.48 3.79
C GLY A 77 5.14 2.98 4.02
N ALA A 78 6.40 3.39 4.18
CA ALA A 78 6.78 4.78 4.30
C ALA A 78 8.10 5.03 3.58
N PHE A 79 8.29 6.26 3.10
CA PHE A 79 9.58 6.74 2.58
C PHE A 79 9.75 8.23 2.88
N GLN A 80 10.96 8.75 2.66
CA GLN A 80 11.26 10.17 2.80
C GLN A 80 11.57 10.78 1.43
N ILE A 81 11.04 11.98 1.20
CA ILE A 81 11.51 12.89 0.14
C ILE A 81 12.47 13.88 0.80
N THR A 82 13.72 13.90 0.34
CA THR A 82 14.80 14.74 0.88
C THR A 82 15.42 15.69 -0.14
N GLY A 83 14.90 15.71 -1.36
CA GLY A 83 15.33 16.57 -2.45
C GLY A 83 14.55 16.31 -3.73
N THR A 84 14.90 17.01 -4.80
CA THR A 84 14.36 16.79 -6.16
C THR A 84 14.99 15.55 -6.82
N GLY A 85 14.28 14.96 -7.78
CA GLY A 85 14.78 13.89 -8.64
C GLY A 85 13.99 12.59 -8.53
N ASN A 86 14.50 11.54 -9.17
CA ASN A 86 13.87 10.23 -9.19
C ASN A 86 14.17 9.45 -7.91
N GLN A 87 13.14 8.83 -7.35
CA GLN A 87 13.25 7.89 -6.25
C GLN A 87 12.54 6.58 -6.62
N VAL A 88 13.24 5.47 -6.45
CA VAL A 88 12.68 4.13 -6.71
C VAL A 88 12.31 3.49 -5.37
N ILE A 89 11.04 3.11 -5.23
CA ILE A 89 10.53 2.38 -4.06
C ILE A 89 10.34 0.93 -4.48
N ASN A 90 11.12 0.02 -3.90
CA ASN A 90 11.16 -1.41 -4.24
C ASN A 90 10.83 -2.27 -3.01
N GLY A 91 10.77 -3.60 -3.21
CA GLY A 91 10.54 -4.57 -2.15
C GLY A 91 9.06 -4.78 -1.79
N LEU A 92 8.14 -4.26 -2.61
CA LEU A 92 6.73 -4.65 -2.54
C LEU A 92 6.59 -6.09 -3.06
N PRO A 93 5.67 -6.89 -2.50
CA PRO A 93 5.50 -8.29 -2.90
C PRO A 93 4.74 -8.46 -4.24
N PHE A 94 4.44 -7.37 -4.95
CA PHE A 94 3.71 -7.34 -6.20
C PHE A 94 3.97 -6.03 -6.97
N GLU A 95 3.66 -6.04 -8.26
CA GLU A 95 3.52 -4.82 -9.07
C GLU A 95 2.22 -4.11 -8.69
N PRO A 96 2.27 -2.86 -8.21
CA PRO A 96 1.06 -2.14 -7.86
C PRO A 96 0.30 -1.68 -9.11
N SER A 97 -1.02 -1.67 -9.04
CA SER A 97 -1.91 -0.99 -10.00
C SER A 97 -2.38 0.38 -9.49
N SER A 98 -2.33 0.61 -8.18
CA SER A 98 -2.61 1.92 -7.58
C SER A 98 -1.90 2.11 -6.25
N ILE A 99 -1.64 3.37 -5.90
CA ILE A 99 -1.04 3.77 -4.64
C ILE A 99 -1.78 4.99 -4.10
N THR A 100 -2.08 5.00 -2.81
CA THR A 100 -2.52 6.19 -2.09
C THR A 100 -1.38 6.70 -1.21
N PHE A 101 -1.31 8.02 -1.04
CA PHE A 101 -0.28 8.72 -0.30
C PHE A 101 -0.87 9.65 0.74
N THR A 102 -0.24 9.72 1.91
CA THR A 102 -0.52 10.70 2.95
C THR A 102 0.79 11.24 3.48
N ALA A 103 0.86 12.57 3.66
CA ALA A 103 2.01 13.23 4.24
C ALA A 103 1.59 14.48 5.01
N TYR A 104 2.48 14.95 5.86
CA TYR A 104 2.27 16.07 6.76
C TYR A 104 3.42 17.06 6.63
N ALA A 105 3.10 18.35 6.68
CA ALA A 105 4.12 19.39 6.65
C ALA A 105 4.99 19.28 7.92
N ASN A 106 6.30 19.51 7.76
CA ASN A 106 7.29 19.54 8.84
C ASN A 106 7.38 18.22 9.65
N VAL A 107 7.19 17.10 8.96
CA VAL A 107 7.52 15.76 9.46
C VAL A 107 8.56 15.18 8.51
N GLU A 108 9.82 15.56 8.70
CA GLU A 108 10.93 15.28 7.79
C GLU A 108 11.64 13.95 8.09
N SER A 109 11.38 13.34 9.25
CA SER A 109 12.02 12.10 9.72
C SER A 109 10.99 11.05 10.14
N LEU A 110 11.29 9.78 9.83
CA LEU A 110 10.49 8.62 10.27
C LEU A 110 10.40 8.52 11.80
N ASN A 111 11.35 9.13 12.51
CA ASN A 111 11.41 9.17 13.96
C ASN A 111 11.78 10.58 14.41
N ILE A 112 10.78 11.38 14.75
CA ILE A 112 10.96 12.73 15.29
C ILE A 112 9.94 12.98 16.42
N ASN A 113 10.42 13.60 17.50
CA ASN A 113 9.62 14.06 18.62
C ASN A 113 10.28 15.30 19.20
N SER A 114 10.18 16.40 18.45
CA SER A 114 10.72 17.71 18.82
C SER A 114 9.77 18.79 18.31
N ASP A 115 9.97 20.02 18.78
CA ASP A 115 9.41 21.17 18.10
C ASP A 115 10.12 21.41 16.76
N ASN A 116 9.68 22.43 16.03
CA ASN A 116 10.23 22.78 14.71
C ASN A 116 11.66 23.36 14.78
N GLY A 117 12.28 23.46 15.95
CA GLY A 117 13.66 23.94 16.12
C GLY A 117 13.91 25.37 15.66
N THR A 118 12.87 26.19 15.47
CA THR A 118 12.99 27.59 15.01
C THR A 118 12.52 28.60 16.05
N ASN A 119 12.76 29.90 15.80
CA ASN A 119 12.30 30.97 16.67
C ASN A 119 10.77 31.01 16.78
N ASN A 120 10.28 31.49 17.91
CA ASN A 120 8.85 31.74 18.12
C ASN A 120 8.29 32.68 17.04
N ASN A 121 7.05 32.42 16.63
CA ASN A 121 6.33 33.20 15.62
C ASN A 121 7.07 33.30 14.27
N ASN A 122 7.84 32.29 13.91
CA ASN A 122 8.53 32.24 12.62
C ASN A 122 7.54 32.33 11.46
N ASN A 123 7.85 33.15 10.45
CA ASN A 123 7.01 33.32 9.28
C ASN A 123 7.39 32.39 8.11
N GLY A 124 8.35 31.50 8.31
CA GLY A 124 8.83 30.56 7.31
C GLY A 124 8.09 29.21 7.31
N ILE A 125 8.54 28.34 6.41
CA ILE A 125 8.06 26.96 6.18
C ILE A 125 7.94 26.16 7.49
N ALA A 126 8.91 26.28 8.40
CA ALA A 126 8.93 25.55 9.67
C ALA A 126 7.74 25.83 10.60
N ASN A 127 6.97 26.90 10.36
CA ASN A 127 5.75 27.21 11.09
C ASN A 127 4.46 26.95 10.28
N SER A 128 4.58 26.37 9.09
CA SER A 128 3.45 25.83 8.34
C SER A 128 3.01 24.52 8.97
N PHE A 129 1.71 24.23 8.97
CA PHE A 129 1.19 22.90 9.33
C PHE A 129 0.12 22.51 8.33
N GLY A 130 -0.08 21.22 8.11
CA GLY A 130 -1.09 20.74 7.19
C GLY A 130 -0.87 19.30 6.79
N SER A 131 -1.77 18.80 5.96
CA SER A 131 -1.73 17.42 5.49
C SER A 131 -2.23 17.31 4.06
N MET A 132 -1.72 16.31 3.36
CA MET A 132 -2.13 15.98 2.01
C MET A 132 -2.67 14.55 1.94
N ASN A 133 -3.59 14.33 1.02
CA ASN A 133 -3.93 13.00 0.52
C ASN A 133 -3.86 13.02 -0.99
N GLY A 134 -3.23 12.00 -1.57
CA GLY A 134 -3.16 11.84 -3.01
C GLY A 134 -3.14 10.39 -3.45
N PHE A 135 -3.22 10.18 -4.76
CA PHE A 135 -3.13 8.86 -5.35
C PHE A 135 -2.45 8.90 -6.71
N ALA A 136 -1.92 7.74 -7.11
CA ALA A 136 -1.58 7.40 -8.48
C ALA A 136 -2.21 6.06 -8.85
N ARG A 137 -2.76 5.94 -10.05
CA ARG A 137 -3.37 4.71 -10.56
C ARG A 137 -2.95 4.46 -12.00
N ASN A 138 -2.55 3.23 -12.30
CA ASN A 138 -2.27 2.78 -13.65
C ASN A 138 -3.59 2.45 -14.38
N ASP A 139 -3.98 3.32 -15.31
CA ASP A 139 -5.13 3.16 -16.19
C ASP A 139 -4.64 2.68 -17.57
N ASN A 140 -4.25 1.40 -17.66
CA ASN A 140 -3.80 0.73 -18.90
C ASN A 140 -2.63 1.45 -19.62
N GLY A 141 -1.61 1.87 -18.87
CA GLY A 141 -0.40 2.51 -19.40
C GLY A 141 -0.40 4.03 -19.32
N SER A 142 -1.52 4.66 -18.94
CA SER A 142 -1.55 6.04 -18.46
C SER A 142 -1.58 6.06 -16.94
N ILE A 143 -0.91 7.02 -16.32
CA ILE A 143 -0.99 7.21 -14.86
C ILE A 143 -1.97 8.34 -14.58
N SER A 144 -3.05 8.02 -13.88
CA SER A 144 -4.03 8.98 -13.37
C SER A 144 -3.66 9.37 -11.94
N GLU A 145 -3.59 10.67 -11.67
CA GLU A 145 -3.16 11.17 -10.37
C GLU A 145 -4.06 12.29 -9.86
N GLN A 146 -4.10 12.44 -8.54
CA GLN A 146 -4.64 13.62 -7.88
C GLN A 146 -3.98 13.76 -6.51
N VAL A 147 -3.74 14.98 -6.09
CA VAL A 147 -3.44 15.31 -4.70
C VAL A 147 -4.27 16.50 -4.24
N ILE A 148 -4.63 16.51 -2.96
CA ILE A 148 -5.25 17.63 -2.26
C ILE A 148 -4.52 17.84 -0.95
N TYR A 149 -4.22 19.11 -0.65
CA TYR A 149 -3.60 19.57 0.57
C TYR A 149 -4.40 20.72 1.18
N VAL A 150 -4.48 20.72 2.50
CA VAL A 150 -4.94 21.84 3.31
C VAL A 150 -4.01 22.06 4.50
N GLY A 151 -3.74 23.32 4.81
CA GLY A 151 -2.92 23.69 5.95
C GLY A 151 -2.93 25.19 6.23
N GLY A 152 -2.18 25.61 7.22
CA GLY A 152 -2.09 27.01 7.65
C GLY A 152 -0.73 27.31 8.25
N SER A 153 -0.66 28.42 8.99
CA SER A 153 0.55 28.84 9.71
C SER A 153 0.25 28.94 11.21
N GLY A 154 1.20 28.55 12.06
CA GLY A 154 1.08 28.73 13.51
C GLY A 154 0.87 30.21 13.91
N ASN A 155 1.27 31.15 13.05
CA ASN A 155 1.07 32.58 13.28
C ASN A 155 -0.36 33.06 12.98
N SER A 156 -1.10 32.34 12.13
CA SER A 156 -2.47 32.70 11.78
C SER A 156 -3.27 31.53 11.21
N ILE A 157 -4.48 31.33 11.75
CA ILE A 157 -5.38 30.23 11.36
C ILE A 157 -6.48 30.71 10.40
N ASN A 158 -6.69 32.03 10.26
CA ASN A 158 -7.80 32.56 9.46
C ASN A 158 -7.48 32.63 7.95
N ASP A 159 -6.21 32.70 7.57
CA ASP A 159 -5.77 32.63 6.18
C ASP A 159 -4.98 31.34 5.94
N ILE A 160 -5.59 30.41 5.21
CA ILE A 160 -5.11 29.03 5.10
C ILE A 160 -4.54 28.76 3.71
N SER A 161 -3.50 27.92 3.67
CA SER A 161 -2.91 27.41 2.45
C SER A 161 -3.67 26.18 1.94
N ARG A 162 -3.81 26.11 0.62
CA ARG A 162 -4.46 25.01 -0.10
C ARG A 162 -3.72 24.74 -1.40
N TYR A 163 -3.64 23.47 -1.75
CA TYR A 163 -3.03 23.01 -3.00
C TYR A 163 -3.80 21.80 -3.50
N ALA A 164 -4.01 21.73 -4.80
CA ALA A 164 -4.56 20.56 -5.46
C ALA A 164 -3.96 20.47 -6.86
N SER A 165 -3.70 19.25 -7.31
CA SER A 165 -3.11 19.01 -8.63
C SER A 165 -3.58 17.66 -9.16
N SER A 166 -3.97 17.64 -10.43
CA SER A 166 -4.34 16.43 -11.18
C SER A 166 -3.17 15.85 -11.98
N SER A 167 -1.96 16.37 -11.78
CA SER A 167 -0.73 15.92 -12.46
C SER A 167 0.36 15.51 -11.47
N HIS A 168 -0.01 15.36 -10.19
CA HIS A 168 0.87 14.96 -9.11
C HIS A 168 0.08 14.08 -8.15
N SER A 169 0.75 13.07 -7.60
CA SER A 169 0.24 12.22 -6.52
C SER A 169 0.65 12.70 -5.13
N ILE A 170 1.66 13.58 -5.05
CA ILE A 170 2.17 14.15 -3.81
C ILE A 170 2.28 15.66 -3.97
N GLY A 171 1.88 16.40 -2.93
CA GLY A 171 1.88 17.86 -2.94
C GLY A 171 1.62 18.44 -1.56
N LEU A 172 2.65 19.03 -0.96
CA LEU A 172 2.58 19.79 0.28
C LEU A 172 2.97 21.23 0.01
N ARG A 173 2.02 22.16 0.18
CA ARG A 173 2.26 23.59 0.05
C ARG A 173 2.57 24.18 1.41
N TYR A 174 3.59 25.03 1.48
CA TYR A 174 3.98 25.72 2.70
C TYR A 174 3.52 27.17 2.63
N GLY A 175 2.85 27.63 3.68
CA GLY A 175 2.24 28.96 3.76
C GLY A 175 2.86 29.83 4.86
N ASN A 176 2.93 31.13 4.62
CA ASN A 176 3.22 32.11 5.68
C ASN A 176 1.95 32.48 6.47
N GLN A 177 2.03 33.47 7.36
CA GLN A 177 0.89 33.91 8.19
C GLN A 177 -0.31 34.48 7.41
N ASN A 178 -0.15 34.83 6.13
CA ASN A 178 -1.19 35.34 5.26
C ASN A 178 -1.56 34.31 4.17
N GLY A 179 -1.23 33.04 4.37
CA GLY A 179 -1.47 31.99 3.37
C GLY A 179 -0.63 32.14 2.08
N ASP A 180 0.33 33.07 2.04
CA ASP A 180 1.19 33.26 0.88
C ASP A 180 2.07 32.03 0.68
N ASN A 181 2.24 31.63 -0.58
CA ASN A 181 3.03 30.46 -0.94
C ASN A 181 4.52 30.68 -0.68
N LEU A 182 5.10 29.89 0.22
CA LEU A 182 6.55 29.85 0.49
C LEU A 182 7.25 28.74 -0.30
N GLY A 183 6.50 27.82 -0.92
CA GLY A 183 7.05 26.70 -1.67
C GLY A 183 6.11 25.49 -1.65
N VAL A 184 6.39 24.54 -2.54
CA VAL A 184 5.69 23.25 -2.61
C VAL A 184 6.71 22.13 -2.69
N THR A 185 6.53 21.07 -1.89
CA THR A 185 7.15 19.77 -2.15
C THR A 185 6.14 18.92 -2.91
N SER A 186 6.41 18.63 -4.18
CA SER A 186 5.52 17.88 -5.08
C SER A 186 6.24 16.75 -5.78
N ALA A 187 5.48 15.71 -6.10
CA ALA A 187 5.99 14.59 -6.86
C ALA A 187 4.90 13.85 -7.63
N THR A 188 5.31 13.17 -8.69
CA THR A 188 4.47 12.35 -9.57
C THR A 188 5.03 10.94 -9.67
N VAL A 189 4.16 9.93 -9.73
CA VAL A 189 4.55 8.55 -10.05
C VAL A 189 4.79 8.48 -11.55
N THR A 190 5.99 8.03 -11.93
CA THR A 190 6.45 7.94 -13.32
C THR A 190 6.34 6.52 -13.87
N SER A 191 6.40 5.50 -13.01
CA SER A 191 6.18 4.10 -13.40
C SER A 191 5.74 3.23 -12.23
N PHE A 192 4.98 2.19 -12.56
CA PHE A 192 4.75 1.03 -11.71
C PHE A 192 5.71 -0.09 -12.16
N ASN A 193 6.32 -0.77 -11.20
CA ASN A 193 7.41 -1.72 -11.41
C ASN A 193 7.04 -3.07 -10.79
N ASN A 194 7.67 -4.16 -11.24
CA ASN A 194 7.39 -5.53 -10.77
C ASN A 194 7.32 -5.71 -9.24
N ASP A 195 8.09 -4.95 -8.48
CA ASP A 195 8.19 -5.01 -7.03
C ASP A 195 8.06 -3.62 -6.38
N GLY A 196 7.39 -2.67 -7.05
CA GLY A 196 7.45 -1.28 -6.59
C GLY A 196 6.92 -0.22 -7.54
N PHE A 197 7.45 0.99 -7.40
CA PHE A 197 7.12 2.14 -8.23
C PHE A 197 8.26 3.15 -8.27
N THR A 198 8.24 4.06 -9.24
CA THR A 198 9.20 5.16 -9.35
C THR A 198 8.49 6.49 -9.31
N LEU A 199 8.97 7.37 -8.45
CA LEU A 199 8.47 8.73 -8.26
C LEU A 199 9.51 9.73 -8.80
N ASN A 200 9.05 10.86 -9.31
CA ASN A 200 9.87 12.04 -9.56
C ASN A 200 9.40 13.20 -8.69
N THR A 201 10.28 13.71 -7.83
CA THR A 201 10.09 14.96 -7.10
C THR A 201 10.57 16.11 -7.98
N ASP A 202 9.64 16.91 -8.48
CA ASP A 202 9.91 17.99 -9.43
C ASP A 202 10.00 19.36 -8.74
N SER A 203 9.38 19.52 -7.57
CA SER A 203 9.54 20.68 -6.69
C SER A 203 9.82 20.23 -5.26
N PHE A 204 10.77 20.91 -4.61
CA PHE A 204 11.20 20.59 -3.24
C PHE A 204 11.33 21.88 -2.43
N ALA A 205 10.43 22.06 -1.45
CA ALA A 205 10.49 23.17 -0.51
C ALA A 205 11.05 22.74 0.85
N ASP A 206 10.68 21.53 1.29
CA ASP A 206 11.19 20.92 2.53
C ASP A 206 11.07 19.38 2.51
N GLY A 207 11.81 18.73 3.40
CA GLY A 207 11.81 17.29 3.60
C GLY A 207 10.51 16.78 4.21
N ILE A 208 10.01 15.63 3.73
CA ILE A 208 8.77 15.04 4.22
C ILE A 208 8.85 13.51 4.29
N VAL A 209 8.17 12.95 5.28
CA VAL A 209 7.78 11.54 5.33
C VAL A 209 6.45 11.37 4.63
N VAL A 210 6.41 10.36 3.76
CA VAL A 210 5.21 9.95 3.03
C VAL A 210 4.85 8.54 3.47
N LEU A 211 3.63 8.37 3.96
CA LEU A 211 3.01 7.07 4.15
C LEU A 211 2.29 6.69 2.85
N PHE A 212 2.36 5.41 2.47
CA PHE A 212 1.66 4.92 1.29
C PHE A 212 0.95 3.60 1.53
N GLN A 213 -0.11 3.38 0.75
CA GLN A 213 -0.76 2.08 0.61
C GLN A 213 -0.77 1.72 -0.87
N ALA A 214 -0.08 0.64 -1.22
CA ALA A 214 -0.02 0.10 -2.58
C ALA A 214 -1.01 -1.05 -2.72
N TYR A 215 -1.70 -1.10 -3.85
CA TYR A 215 -2.70 -2.11 -4.18
C TYR A 215 -2.32 -2.83 -5.46
N ARG A 216 -2.56 -4.14 -5.48
CA ARG A 216 -2.43 -4.97 -6.68
C ARG A 216 -3.66 -4.84 -7.56
#